data_AF-A0A535CUC9-F1
#
_entry.id   AF-A0A535CUC9-F1
#
_cell.length_a   1.000
_cell.length_b   1.000
_cell.length_c   1.000
_cell.angle_alpha   90.00
_cell.angle_beta   90.00
_cell.angle_gamma   90.00
#
_symmetry.space_group_name_H-M   'P 1'
#
loop_
_entity.id
_entity.type
_entity.pdbx_description
1 polymer ?
#
loop_
_entity_poly.entity_id
_entity_poly.type
_entity_poly.pdbx_seq_one_letter_code
_entity_poly.pdbx_strand_id
1 'polypeptide(L)'
;MLIPVVTSSDVYSYIAYARMGVIYHLNPLTAIPLQIGADPVFRHLYWTRQPSIYGPTWIAITYFLQWLALSFGLPGILSMILAL
;
A
#
# COMPACT_ATOMS: atom_id res chain seq x y z
N MET A 1 -7.68 -19.59 -13.68
CA MET A 1 -6.76 -18.64 -14.35
C MET A 1 -6.08 -17.80 -13.29
N LEU A 2 -4.83 -18.14 -12.93
CA LEU A 2 -3.99 -17.34 -12.05
C LEU A 2 -3.35 -16.25 -12.92
N ILE A 3 -4.16 -15.26 -13.30
CA ILE A 3 -3.60 -14.03 -13.86
C ILE A 3 -3.08 -13.27 -12.66
N PRO A 4 -1.76 -13.11 -12.54
CA PRO A 4 -1.19 -12.60 -11.32
C PRO A 4 -1.69 -11.16 -11.17
N VAL A 5 -2.28 -10.89 -10.00
CA VAL A 5 -2.77 -9.60 -9.51
C VAL A 5 -1.57 -8.65 -9.32
N VAL A 6 -0.81 -8.43 -10.38
CA VAL A 6 0.42 -7.61 -10.41
C VAL A 6 0.33 -6.49 -11.43
N THR A 7 -0.64 -6.55 -12.35
CA THR A 7 -0.88 -5.49 -13.35
C THR A 7 -2.12 -4.65 -13.08
N SER A 8 -2.97 -5.08 -12.15
CA SER A 8 -4.22 -4.40 -11.83
C SER A 8 -4.01 -3.49 -10.62
N SER A 9 -4.74 -2.37 -10.56
CA SER A 9 -4.75 -1.31 -9.52
C SER A 9 -4.58 -1.72 -8.03
N ASP A 10 -4.75 -3.00 -7.73
CA ASP A 10 -4.49 -3.67 -6.46
C ASP A 10 -3.08 -3.48 -5.92
N VAL A 11 -2.03 -3.50 -6.77
CA VAL A 11 -0.63 -3.30 -6.31
C VAL A 11 -0.45 -1.93 -5.66
N TYR A 12 -0.97 -0.88 -6.30
CA TYR A 12 -0.94 0.46 -5.73
C TYR A 12 -1.76 0.57 -4.45
N SER A 13 -2.83 -0.22 -4.32
CA SER A 13 -3.63 -0.31 -3.10
C SER A 13 -2.82 -0.91 -1.95
N TYR A 14 -2.04 -1.97 -2.18
CA TYR A 14 -1.14 -2.55 -1.18
C TYR A 14 -0.09 -1.57 -0.70
N ILE A 15 0.56 -0.88 -1.64
CA ILE A 15 1.58 0.13 -1.35
C ILE A 15 0.98 1.27 -0.53
N ALA A 16 -0.20 1.76 -0.93
CA ALA A 16 -0.90 2.81 -0.22
C ALA A 16 -1.24 2.41 1.21
N TYR A 17 -1.82 1.22 1.42
CA TYR A 17 -2.16 0.74 2.76
C TYR A 17 -0.93 0.58 3.64
N ALA A 18 0.17 0.05 3.10
CA ALA A 18 1.42 -0.08 3.82
C ALA A 18 2.00 1.29 4.22
N ARG A 19 1.97 2.27 3.32
CA ARG A 19 2.42 3.64 3.61
C ARG A 19 1.50 4.34 4.61
N MET A 20 0.18 4.13 4.51
CA MET A 20 -0.78 4.63 5.49
C MET A 20 -0.40 4.19 6.90
N GLY A 21 -0.06 2.91 7.10
CA GLY A 21 0.33 2.39 8.40
C GLY A 21 1.71 2.77 8.90
N VAL A 22 2.70 2.64 8.00
CA VAL A 22 4.11 2.75 8.39
C VAL A 22 4.56 4.21 8.43
N ILE A 23 4.12 5.03 7.48
CA ILE A 23 4.55 6.44 7.35
C ILE A 23 3.54 7.37 8.04
N TYR A 24 2.25 7.17 7.79
CA TYR A 24 1.20 8.07 8.28
C TYR A 24 0.53 7.59 9.57
N HIS A 25 0.91 6.41 10.08
CA HIS A 25 0.33 5.80 11.29
C HIS A 25 -1.21 5.68 11.28
N LEU A 26 -1.79 5.56 10.08
CA LEU A 26 -3.22 5.37 9.85
C LEU A 26 -3.55 3.89 9.70
N ASN A 27 -4.69 3.48 10.25
CA ASN A 27 -5.18 2.12 10.09
C ASN A 27 -5.99 1.98 8.78
N PRO A 28 -5.50 1.30 7.73
CA PRO A 28 -6.17 1.18 6.44
C PRO A 28 -7.47 0.38 6.50
N LEU A 29 -7.76 -0.32 7.59
CA LEU A 29 -9.06 -0.99 7.80
C LEU A 29 -10.18 0.01 8.13
N THR A 30 -9.85 1.19 8.63
CA THR A 30 -10.81 2.22 9.05
C THR A 30 -10.60 3.56 8.35
N ALA A 31 -9.35 3.89 8.05
CA ALA A 31 -8.92 5.07 7.33
C ALA A 31 -9.04 4.86 5.82
N ILE A 32 -9.35 5.95 5.12
CA ILE A 32 -9.45 5.96 3.66
C ILE A 32 -8.17 6.52 3.03
N PRO A 33 -7.77 6.04 1.84
CA PRO A 33 -6.56 6.54 1.18
C PRO A 33 -6.60 8.04 0.86
N LEU A 34 -7.78 8.66 0.82
CA LEU A 34 -7.92 10.12 0.71
C LEU A 34 -7.14 10.89 1.79
N GLN A 35 -6.94 10.30 2.97
CA GLN A 35 -6.15 10.91 4.05
C GLN A 35 -4.65 11.02 3.73
N ILE A 36 -4.15 10.20 2.81
CA ILE A 36 -2.78 10.27 2.27
C ILE A 36 -2.75 10.90 0.88
N GLY A 37 -3.69 11.80 0.58
CA GLY A 37 -3.79 12.46 -0.73
C GLY A 37 -2.54 13.25 -1.16
N ALA A 38 -1.68 13.61 -0.21
CA ALA A 38 -0.38 14.24 -0.45
C ALA A 38 0.71 13.24 -0.88
N ASP A 39 0.51 11.93 -0.68
CA ASP A 39 1.49 10.91 -1.04
C ASP A 39 1.49 10.64 -2.56
N PRO A 40 2.66 10.51 -3.21
CA PRO A 40 2.74 10.23 -4.64
C PRO A 40 2.06 8.93 -5.08
N VAL A 41 1.89 7.95 -4.18
CA VAL A 41 1.16 6.71 -4.49
C VAL A 41 -0.33 6.98 -4.74
N PHE A 42 -0.88 8.04 -4.13
CA PHE A 42 -2.30 8.34 -4.19
C PHE A 42 -2.77 8.62 -5.62
N ARG A 43 -1.93 9.22 -6.47
CA ARG A 43 -2.24 9.48 -7.88
C ARG A 43 -2.47 8.19 -8.69
N HIS A 44 -1.92 7.07 -8.23
CA HIS A 44 -2.00 5.78 -8.89
C HIS A 44 -3.10 4.88 -8.30
N LEU A 45 -3.78 5.34 -7.25
CA LEU A 45 -4.88 4.62 -6.62
C LEU A 45 -6.18 4.81 -7.38
N TYR A 46 -6.85 3.70 -7.66
CA TYR A 46 -8.20 3.70 -8.20
C TYR A 46 -9.25 3.84 -7.08
N TRP A 47 -9.05 3.14 -5.96
CA TRP A 47 -9.97 3.12 -4.83
C TRP A 47 -9.52 4.08 -3.72
N THR A 48 -9.95 5.34 -3.79
CA THR A 48 -9.47 6.39 -2.87
C THR A 48 -10.40 6.68 -1.69
N ARG A 49 -11.67 6.30 -1.80
CA ARG A 49 -12.73 6.59 -0.81
C ARG A 49 -13.23 5.37 -0.04
N GLN A 50 -12.57 4.23 -0.19
CA GLN A 50 -12.95 2.98 0.46
C GLN A 50 -11.80 2.47 1.33
N PRO A 51 -12.09 1.95 2.52
CA PRO A 51 -11.08 1.30 3.36
C PRO A 51 -10.62 -0.02 2.74
N SER A 52 -9.54 -0.58 3.27
CA SER A 52 -8.93 -1.82 2.80
C SER A 52 -9.95 -2.97 2.79
N ILE A 53 -10.17 -3.50 1.60
CA ILE A 53 -10.97 -4.70 1.34
C ILE A 53 -10.13 -5.96 1.60
N TYR A 54 -8.80 -5.81 1.67
CA TYR A 54 -7.90 -6.91 1.98
C TYR A 54 -7.88 -7.22 3.47
N GLY A 55 -7.80 -8.51 3.79
CA GLY A 55 -7.80 -8.99 5.17
C GLY A 55 -6.58 -8.51 5.97
N PRO A 56 -6.69 -8.47 7.32
CA PRO A 56 -5.66 -7.94 8.22
C PRO A 56 -4.30 -8.64 8.06
N THR A 57 -4.29 -9.93 7.74
CA THR A 57 -3.05 -10.69 7.49
C THR A 57 -2.27 -10.15 6.29
N TRP A 58 -2.96 -9.80 5.21
CA TRP A 58 -2.30 -9.26 4.01
C TRP A 58 -1.75 -7.86 4.28
N ILE A 59 -2.51 -7.03 4.99
CA ILE A 59 -2.06 -5.70 5.42
C ILE A 59 -0.77 -5.82 6.25
N ALA A 60 -0.72 -6.77 7.20
CA ALA A 60 0.48 -7.00 8.00
C ALA A 60 1.71 -7.38 7.16
N ILE A 61 1.54 -8.20 6.11
CA ILE A 61 2.63 -8.54 5.17
C ILE A 61 3.11 -7.29 4.43
N THR A 62 2.20 -6.49 3.89
CA THR A 62 2.55 -5.26 3.16
C THR A 62 3.22 -4.22 4.07
N TYR A 63 2.81 -4.14 5.33
CA TYR A 63 3.46 -3.30 6.35
C TYR A 63 4.89 -3.73 6.61
N PHE A 64 5.09 -5.03 6.80
CA PHE A 64 6.41 -5.59 7.03
C PHE A 64 7.33 -5.33 5.83
N LEU A 65 6.83 -5.51 4.60
CA LEU A 65 7.56 -5.19 3.38
C LEU A 65 7.91 -3.70 3.28
N GLN A 66 6.98 -2.80 3.59
CA GLN A 66 7.25 -1.35 3.57
C GLN A 66 8.26 -0.95 4.65
N TRP A 67 8.15 -1.52 5.85
CA TRP A 67 9.11 -1.31 6.93
C TRP A 67 10.51 -1.83 6.56
N LEU A 68 10.58 -2.98 5.91
CA LEU A 68 11.81 -3.56 5.39
C LEU A 68 12.41 -2.67 4.30
N ALA A 69 11.61 -2.19 3.35
CA ALA A 69 12.06 -1.29 2.28
C ALA A 69 12.63 0.03 2.84
N LEU A 70 12.00 0.60 3.87
CA LEU A 70 12.53 1.76 4.59
C LEU A 70 13.85 1.44 5.29
N SER A 71 13.97 0.26 5.89
CA SER A 71 15.19 -0.20 6.57
C SER A 71 16.37 -0.37 5.60
N PHE A 72 16.09 -0.72 4.34
CA PHE A 72 17.09 -0.77 3.26
C PHE A 72 17.34 0.59 2.59
N GLY A 73 16.72 1.68 3.06
CA GLY A 73 16.89 3.01 2.47
C GLY A 73 16.19 3.18 1.11
N LEU A 74 15.19 2.36 0.81
CA LEU A 74 14.42 2.37 -0.43
C LEU A 74 12.96 2.83 -0.18
N PRO A 75 12.71 4.11 0.14
CA PRO A 75 11.37 4.62 0.47
C PRO A 75 10.44 4.77 -0.76
N GLY A 76 10.93 4.44 -1.95
CA GLY A 76 10.25 4.66 -3.22
C GLY A 76 9.05 3.72 -3.42
N ILE A 77 8.15 4.14 -4.31
CA ILE A 77 7.04 3.28 -4.75
C ILE A 77 7.58 2.08 -5.55
N LEU A 78 8.63 2.30 -6.36
CA LEU A 78 9.24 1.28 -7.21
C LEU A 78 9.84 0.11 -6.42
N SER A 79 10.46 0.36 -5.27
CA SER A 79 11.01 -0.71 -4.43
C SER A 79 9.92 -1.60 -3.86
N MET A 80 8.77 -1.01 -3.47
CA MET A 80 7.62 -1.81 -3.06
C MET A 80 6.99 -2.58 -4.22
N ILE A 81 6.92 -1.99 -5.43
CA ILE A 81 6.42 -2.68 -6.63
C ILE A 81 7.29 -3.91 -6.92
N LEU A 82 8.61 -3.81 -6.77
CA LEU A 82 9.53 -4.93 -6.97
C LEU A 82 9.46 -5.99 -5.86
N ALA A 83 8.96 -5.63 -4.68
CA ALA A 83 8.88 -6.51 -3.52
C ALA A 83 7.55 -7.28 -3.41
N LEU A 84 6.54 -6.91 -4.21
CA LEU A 84 5.20 -7.51 -4.27
C LEU A 84 5.04 -8.37 -5.52
#